data_AF-A0A530QR55-F1
#
_entry.id   AF-A0A530QR55-F1
#
_cell.length_a   1.000
_cell.length_b   1.000
_cell.length_c   1.000
_cell.angle_alpha   90.00
_cell.angle_beta   90.00
_cell.angle_gamma   90.00
#
_symmetry.space_group_name_H-M   'P 1'
#
loop_
_entity.id
_entity.type
_entity.pdbx_description
1 polymer ?
#
loop_
_entity_poly.entity_id
_entity_poly.type
_entity_poly.pdbx_seq_one_letter_code
_entity_poly.pdbx_strand_id
1 'polypeptide(L)'
;MANQLRIVHCFRSPVGGIFRHVRDLTEAQIASGHSVGIVCDSTTGGEFEERLFESMTDSLALGIHRTPMQRHVGPGDLASAWRTYRIIKELRPDVLHGHGAKGGAYARLFGSLLRVSRSRVARLYSPHGGSLH
;
A
#
# COMPACT_ATOMS: atom_id res chain seq x y z
N MET A 1 -12.59 -4.11 23.26
CA MET A 1 -12.44 -3.17 22.14
C MET A 1 -11.17 -3.56 21.41
N ALA A 2 -11.25 -3.98 20.15
CA ALA A 2 -10.05 -4.27 19.38
C ALA A 2 -9.25 -2.96 19.25
N ASN A 3 -7.94 -3.01 19.49
CA ASN A 3 -7.09 -1.82 19.42
C ASN A 3 -7.16 -1.24 17.99
N GLN A 4 -7.29 0.07 17.86
CA GLN A 4 -7.30 0.71 16.54
C GLN A 4 -5.96 0.47 15.85
N LEU A 5 -5.98 -0.22 14.71
CA LEU A 5 -4.80 -0.52 13.92
C LEU A 5 -4.58 0.54 12.83
N ARG A 6 -3.32 0.77 12.50
CA ARG A 6 -2.85 1.56 11.36
C ARG A 6 -2.51 0.61 10.21
N ILE A 7 -3.40 0.52 9.23
CA ILE A 7 -3.30 -0.42 8.12
C ILE A 7 -2.87 0.33 6.86
N VAL A 8 -1.75 -0.08 6.27
CA VAL A 8 -1.24 0.51 5.03
C VAL A 8 -1.30 -0.53 3.91
N HIS A 9 -2.13 -0.24 2.90
CA HIS A 9 -2.19 -1.03 1.67
C HIS A 9 -1.15 -0.54 0.67
N CYS A 10 -0.30 -1.46 0.18
CA CYS A 10 0.74 -1.16 -0.78
C CYS A 10 0.61 -1.99 -2.05
N PHE A 11 0.50 -1.35 -3.20
CA PHE A 11 0.37 -2.03 -4.49
C PHE A 11 0.87 -1.15 -5.63
N ARG A 12 1.32 -1.77 -6.73
CA ARG A 12 1.81 -1.02 -7.88
C ARG A 12 0.66 -0.42 -8.68
N SER A 13 -0.09 -1.23 -9.40
CA SER A 13 -1.11 -0.74 -10.35
C SER A 13 -2.40 -0.38 -9.61
N PRO A 14 -2.86 0.88 -9.64
CA PRO A 14 -4.16 1.27 -9.11
C PRO A 14 -5.30 1.06 -10.12
N VAL A 15 -5.17 0.09 -11.02
CA VAL A 15 -6.10 -0.16 -12.12
C VAL A 15 -6.67 -1.57 -12.03
N GLY A 16 -7.94 -1.71 -12.38
CA GLY A 16 -8.63 -3.00 -12.49
C GLY A 16 -9.00 -3.65 -11.14
N GLY A 17 -9.12 -4.98 -11.14
CA GLY A 17 -9.72 -5.75 -10.03
C GLY A 17 -9.00 -5.63 -8.68
N ILE A 18 -7.69 -5.35 -8.68
CA ILE A 18 -6.93 -5.11 -7.43
C ILE A 18 -7.43 -3.86 -6.72
N PHE A 19 -7.63 -2.77 -7.47
CA PHE A 19 -8.03 -1.50 -6.88
C PHE A 19 -9.44 -1.57 -6.28
N ARG A 20 -10.37 -2.24 -6.97
CA ARG A 20 -11.71 -2.53 -6.43
C ARG A 20 -11.63 -3.31 -5.12
N HIS A 21 -10.85 -4.39 -5.10
CA HIS A 21 -10.67 -5.19 -3.89
C HIS A 21 -10.10 -4.37 -2.73
N VAL A 22 -9.07 -3.55 -2.99
CA VAL A 22 -8.47 -2.69 -1.96
C VAL A 22 -9.48 -1.69 -1.42
N ARG A 23 -10.28 -1.05 -2.29
CA ARG A 23 -11.32 -0.10 -1.84
C ARG A 23 -12.33 -0.77 -0.94
N ASP A 24 -12.93 -1.88 -1.38
CA ASP A 24 -13.97 -2.57 -0.63
C ASP A 24 -13.41 -3.06 0.74
N LEU A 25 -12.16 -3.51 0.77
CA LEU A 25 -11.46 -3.89 2.02
C LEU A 25 -11.20 -2.68 2.93
N THR A 26 -10.82 -1.55 2.34
CA THR A 26 -10.53 -0.32 3.08
C THR A 26 -11.80 0.23 3.74
N GLU A 27 -12.92 0.27 3.01
CA GLU A 27 -14.22 0.67 3.55
C GLU A 27 -14.62 -0.20 4.75
N ALA A 28 -14.46 -1.52 4.64
CA ALA A 28 -14.75 -2.44 5.74
C ALA A 28 -13.83 -2.23 6.98
N GLN A 29 -12.54 -1.94 6.76
CA GLN A 29 -11.59 -1.66 7.83
C GLN A 29 -11.87 -0.33 8.53
N ILE A 30 -12.23 0.71 7.78
CA ILE A 30 -12.64 2.00 8.31
C ILE A 30 -13.92 1.83 9.14
N ALA A 31 -14.91 1.11 8.62
CA ALA A 31 -16.14 0.79 9.35
C ALA A 31 -15.88 -0.01 10.63
N SER A 32 -14.79 -0.78 10.67
CA SER A 32 -14.31 -1.51 11.86
C SER A 32 -13.50 -0.64 12.84
N GLY A 33 -13.33 0.65 12.55
CA GLY A 33 -12.65 1.63 13.40
C GLY A 33 -11.13 1.76 13.19
N HIS A 34 -10.58 1.17 12.13
CA HIS A 34 -9.14 1.21 11.84
C HIS A 34 -8.74 2.47 11.06
N SER A 35 -7.50 2.94 11.24
CA SER A 35 -6.92 4.00 10.42
C SER A 35 -6.27 3.38 9.19
N VAL A 36 -6.74 3.72 8.00
CA VAL A 36 -6.28 3.10 6.75
C VAL A 36 -5.58 4.13 5.86
N GLY A 37 -4.55 3.67 5.14
CA GLY A 37 -3.82 4.45 4.14
C GLY A 37 -3.42 3.61 2.94
N ILE A 38 -3.18 4.29 1.83
CA ILE A 38 -2.77 3.67 0.57
C ILE A 38 -1.42 4.22 0.13
N VAL A 39 -0.52 3.33 -0.29
CA VAL A 39 0.73 3.68 -0.97
C VAL A 39 0.76 2.97 -2.32
N CYS A 40 0.67 3.71 -3.42
CA CYS A 40 0.65 3.14 -4.76
C CYS A 40 1.53 3.85 -5.76
N ASP A 41 1.68 3.25 -6.94
CA ASP A 41 2.47 3.81 -8.03
C ASP A 41 1.84 5.11 -8.56
N SER A 42 2.66 6.12 -8.84
CA SER A 42 2.20 7.37 -9.45
C SER A 42 2.25 7.37 -10.98
N THR A 43 2.80 6.31 -11.60
CA THR A 43 3.01 6.23 -13.05
C THR A 43 1.95 5.40 -13.78
N THR A 44 0.97 4.90 -13.05
CA THR A 44 -0.13 4.08 -13.55
C THR A 44 -1.47 4.57 -12.99
N GLY A 45 -2.55 4.46 -13.77
CA GLY A 45 -3.87 5.04 -13.44
C GLY A 45 -4.35 6.02 -14.52
N GLY A 46 -5.66 6.13 -14.71
CA GLY A 46 -6.29 7.13 -15.55
C GLY A 46 -7.20 8.07 -14.75
N GLU A 47 -7.92 8.95 -15.45
CA GLU A 47 -8.84 9.91 -14.82
C GLU A 47 -9.93 9.22 -13.98
N PHE A 48 -10.35 8.01 -14.37
CA PHE A 48 -11.36 7.25 -13.65
C PHE A 48 -10.87 6.83 -12.26
N GLU A 49 -9.66 6.30 -12.18
CA GLU A 49 -9.03 5.92 -10.91
C GLU A 49 -8.78 7.13 -10.03
N GLU A 50 -8.41 8.28 -10.62
CA GLU A 50 -8.21 9.52 -9.86
C GLU A 50 -9.48 9.96 -9.14
N ARG A 51 -10.62 9.98 -9.84
CA ARG A 51 -11.92 10.31 -9.23
C ARG A 51 -12.29 9.37 -8.09
N LEU A 52 -11.93 8.09 -8.21
CA LEU A 52 -12.14 7.11 -7.16
C LEU A 52 -11.20 7.33 -5.96
N PHE A 53 -9.97 7.79 -6.17
CA PHE A 53 -9.09 8.18 -5.06
C PHE A 53 -9.57 9.45 -4.37
N GLU A 54 -10.02 10.44 -5.14
CA GLU A 54 -10.58 11.68 -4.60
C GLU A 54 -11.76 11.37 -3.67
N SER A 55 -12.68 10.49 -4.08
CA SER A 55 -13.83 10.12 -3.24
C SER A 55 -13.46 9.39 -1.94
N MET A 56 -12.29 8.75 -1.89
CA MET A 56 -11.80 8.06 -0.69
C MET A 56 -10.92 8.93 0.20
N THR A 57 -10.38 10.04 -0.31
CA THR A 57 -9.32 10.82 0.34
C THR A 57 -9.70 11.22 1.78
N ASP A 58 -10.93 11.69 1.97
CA ASP A 58 -11.41 12.16 3.28
C ASP A 58 -11.65 11.02 4.29
N SER A 59 -11.86 9.80 3.82
CA SER A 59 -12.10 8.62 4.67
C SER A 59 -10.81 7.92 5.10
N LEU A 60 -9.72 8.14 4.37
CA LEU A 60 -8.43 7.52 4.62
C LEU A 60 -7.62 8.36 5.61
N ALA A 61 -7.76 8.06 6.90
CA ALA A 61 -7.06 8.79 7.97
C ALA A 61 -5.52 8.83 7.84
N LEU A 62 -4.91 7.89 7.11
CA LEU A 62 -3.46 7.88 6.82
C LEU A 62 -3.12 8.45 5.43
N GLY A 63 -4.12 8.83 4.65
CA GLY A 63 -4.01 9.43 3.33
C GLY A 63 -3.69 8.45 2.21
N ILE A 64 -3.64 8.99 0.99
CA ILE A 64 -3.22 8.31 -0.23
C ILE A 64 -1.88 8.90 -0.65
N HIS A 65 -0.88 8.03 -0.79
CA HIS A 65 0.48 8.41 -1.14
C HIS A 65 0.86 7.77 -2.46
N ARG A 66 1.11 8.61 -3.47
CA ARG A 66 1.53 8.16 -4.80
C ARG A 66 3.00 8.44 -5.01
N THR A 67 3.75 7.41 -5.38
CA THR A 67 5.19 7.54 -5.62
C THR A 67 5.62 6.63 -6.77
N PRO A 68 6.62 7.00 -7.60
CA PRO A 68 7.06 6.14 -8.69
C PRO A 68 7.56 4.79 -8.17
N MET A 69 7.01 3.70 -8.71
CA MET A 69 7.35 2.31 -8.41
C MET A 69 7.81 1.59 -9.68
N GLN A 70 9.08 1.77 -10.05
CA GLN A 70 9.74 1.22 -11.25
C GLN A 70 9.79 -0.31 -11.27
N ARG A 71 9.54 -0.91 -12.45
CA ARG A 71 9.28 -2.35 -12.67
C ARG A 71 10.40 -3.30 -12.19
N HIS A 72 11.65 -2.83 -12.16
CA HIS A 72 12.83 -3.61 -11.80
C HIS A 72 13.54 -3.00 -10.59
N VAL A 73 13.87 -3.83 -9.59
CA VAL A 73 14.73 -3.41 -8.46
C VAL A 73 16.17 -3.37 -8.96
N GLY A 74 16.64 -2.18 -9.37
CA GLY A 74 18.02 -1.94 -9.80
C GLY A 74 18.74 -0.88 -8.94
N PRO A 75 20.07 -0.70 -9.08
CA PRO A 75 20.83 0.26 -8.29
C PRO A 75 20.33 1.71 -8.43
N GLY A 76 19.91 2.10 -9.65
CA GLY A 76 19.31 3.42 -9.91
C GLY A 76 17.91 3.59 -9.30
N ASP A 77 17.29 2.49 -8.84
CA ASP A 77 15.92 2.47 -8.33
C ASP A 77 15.85 2.49 -6.79
N LEU A 78 17.01 2.49 -6.14
CA LEU A 78 17.10 2.52 -4.69
C LEU A 78 16.52 3.82 -4.11
N ALA A 79 16.59 4.93 -4.84
CA ALA A 79 16.01 6.21 -4.42
C ALA A 79 14.48 6.17 -4.35
N SER A 80 13.82 5.56 -5.35
CA SER A 80 12.36 5.40 -5.41
C SER A 80 11.87 4.43 -4.33
N ALA A 81 12.58 3.31 -4.16
CA ALA A 81 12.32 2.35 -3.10
C ALA A 81 12.51 3.00 -1.71
N TRP A 82 13.55 3.81 -1.52
CA TRP A 82 13.83 4.49 -0.26
C TRP A 82 12.79 5.58 0.04
N ARG A 83 12.32 6.32 -0.97
CA ARG A 83 11.20 7.26 -0.83
C ARG A 83 9.93 6.54 -0.37
N THR A 84 9.60 5.42 -1.02
CA THR A 84 8.45 4.57 -0.64
C THR A 84 8.59 4.07 0.80
N TYR A 85 9.78 3.60 1.18
CA TYR A 85 10.08 3.18 2.54
C TYR A 85 9.90 4.31 3.56
N ARG A 86 10.35 5.53 3.26
CA ARG A 86 10.18 6.69 4.15
C ARG A 86 8.72 7.03 4.38
N ILE A 87 7.92 7.06 3.31
CA ILE A 87 6.46 7.26 3.41
C ILE A 87 5.87 6.20 4.33
N ILE A 88 6.13 4.91 4.06
CA ILE A 88 5.59 3.82 4.89
C ILE A 88 6.07 3.94 6.35
N LYS A 89 7.32 4.35 6.59
CA LYS A 89 7.86 4.55 7.94
C LYS A 89 7.17 5.70 8.67
N GLU A 90 6.93 6.83 7.99
CA GLU A 90 6.24 8.00 8.53
C GLU A 90 4.77 7.69 8.88
N LEU A 91 4.14 6.81 8.09
CA LEU A 91 2.79 6.30 8.37
C LEU A 91 2.71 5.41 9.62
N ARG A 92 3.83 4.90 10.13
CA ARG A 92 3.91 4.02 11.32
C ARG A 92 2.83 2.91 11.30
N PRO A 93 2.79 2.04 10.28
CA PRO A 93 1.78 0.99 10.17
C PRO A 93 1.94 -0.07 11.25
N ASP A 94 0.82 -0.54 11.78
CA ASP A 94 0.73 -1.81 12.52
C ASP A 94 0.63 -2.99 11.54
N VAL A 95 0.00 -2.76 10.37
CA VAL A 95 -0.15 -3.74 9.31
C VAL A 95 0.30 -3.12 7.98
N LEU A 96 1.24 -3.77 7.31
CA LEU A 96 1.62 -3.48 5.93
C LEU A 96 1.11 -4.59 5.03
N HIS A 97 0.06 -4.30 4.26
CA HIS A 97 -0.62 -5.26 3.40
C HIS A 97 -0.25 -5.02 1.94
N GLY A 98 0.59 -5.89 1.41
CA GLY A 98 1.01 -5.86 0.02
C GLY A 98 0.03 -6.57 -0.91
N HIS A 99 -0.30 -5.97 -2.05
CA HIS A 99 -1.13 -6.60 -3.09
C HIS A 99 -0.37 -6.75 -4.41
N GLY A 100 -0.51 -7.93 -5.02
CA GLY A 100 0.19 -8.30 -6.26
C GLY A 100 1.71 -8.47 -6.06
N ALA A 101 2.41 -8.99 -7.08
CA ALA A 101 3.83 -9.39 -6.95
C ALA A 101 4.72 -8.30 -6.32
N LYS A 102 4.55 -7.03 -6.72
CA LYS A 102 5.31 -5.91 -6.19
C LYS A 102 4.89 -5.44 -4.80
N GLY A 103 3.59 -5.31 -4.54
CA GLY A 103 3.11 -4.95 -3.22
C GLY A 103 3.58 -5.97 -2.19
N GLY A 104 3.56 -7.26 -2.54
CA GLY A 104 4.15 -8.33 -1.74
C GLY A 104 5.66 -8.19 -1.53
N ALA A 105 6.42 -7.89 -2.59
CA ALA A 105 7.86 -7.67 -2.47
C ALA A 105 8.20 -6.48 -1.54
N TYR A 106 7.51 -5.35 -1.68
CA TYR A 106 7.68 -4.18 -0.82
C TYR A 106 7.22 -4.45 0.61
N ALA A 107 6.09 -5.13 0.82
CA ALA A 107 5.65 -5.53 2.15
C ALA A 107 6.68 -6.42 2.86
N ARG A 108 7.32 -7.34 2.13
CA ARG A 108 8.39 -8.20 2.66
C ARG A 108 9.66 -7.41 2.97
N LEU A 109 10.16 -6.60 2.03
CA LEU A 109 11.40 -5.85 2.18
C LEU A 109 11.28 -4.75 3.24
N PHE A 110 10.30 -3.85 3.09
CA PHE A 110 10.13 -2.71 3.98
C PHE A 110 9.63 -3.14 5.36
N GLY A 111 8.73 -4.11 5.45
CA GLY A 111 8.32 -4.64 6.74
C GLY A 111 9.47 -5.33 7.50
N SER A 112 10.44 -5.95 6.80
CA SER A 112 11.65 -6.47 7.45
C SER A 112 12.54 -5.35 7.98
N LEU A 113 12.76 -4.29 7.19
CA LEU A 113 13.56 -3.12 7.59
C LEU A 113 12.93 -2.37 8.78
N LEU A 114 11.60 -2.22 8.79
CA LEU A 114 10.87 -1.60 9.90
C LEU A 114 11.02 -2.40 11.20
N ARG A 115 11.04 -3.74 11.11
CA ARG A 115 11.26 -4.61 12.27
C ARG A 115 12.66 -4.51 12.84
N VAL A 116 13.67 -4.36 11.98
CA VAL A 116 15.05 -4.05 12.42
C VAL A 116 15.09 -2.72 13.19
N SER A 117 14.27 -1.74 12.80
CA SER A 117 14.07 -0.49 13.55
C SER A 117 13.13 -0.58 14.77
N ARG A 118 12.88 -1.80 15.29
CA ARG A 118 11.99 -2.11 16.45
C ARG A 118 10.49 -1.86 16.24
N SER A 119 10.03 -1.67 15.00
CA SER A 119 8.58 -1.58 14.72
C SER A 119 7.95 -2.97 14.57
N ARG A 120 6.84 -3.24 15.27
CA ARG A 120 6.13 -4.53 15.21
C ARG A 120 5.08 -4.56 14.09
N VAL A 121 5.52 -4.41 12.85
CA VAL A 121 4.62 -4.40 11.68
C VAL A 121 4.25 -5.83 11.27
N ALA A 122 2.95 -6.16 11.27
CA ALA A 122 2.41 -7.36 10.66
C ALA A 122 2.44 -7.23 9.13
N ARG A 123 2.79 -8.30 8.41
CA ARG A 123 2.90 -8.30 6.95
C ARG A 123 1.86 -9.25 6.38
N LEU A 124 0.95 -8.72 5.59
CA LEU A 124 -0.04 -9.51 4.87
C LEU A 124 0.22 -9.38 3.38
N TYR A 125 0.02 -10.48 2.66
CA TYR A 125 0.20 -10.53 1.23
C TYR A 125 -1.01 -11.20 0.59
N SER A 126 -1.71 -10.46 -0.28
CA SER A 126 -2.75 -11.02 -1.12
C SER A 126 -2.21 -11.16 -2.54
N PRO A 127 -1.87 -12.38 -3.00
CA PRO A 127 -1.52 -12.60 -4.39
C PRO A 127 -2.75 -12.33 -5.25
N HIS A 128 -2.66 -11.31 -6.09
CA HIS A 128 -3.63 -11.08 -7.14
C HIS A 128 -3.00 -11.62 -8.40
N GLY A 129 -3.67 -12.62 -9.00
CA GLY A 129 -3.13 -13.54 -9.99
C GLY A 129 -2.29 -12.86 -11.07
N GLY A 130 -1.10 -13.41 -11.28
CA GLY A 130 -0.39 -13.21 -12.54
C GLY A 130 -1.28 -13.69 -13.67
N SER A 131 -1.22 -13.00 -14.81
CA SER A 131 -1.79 -13.47 -16.05
C SER A 131 -1.37 -14.93 -16.24
N LEU A 132 -2.34 -15.84 -16.31
CA LEU A 132 -2.17 -17.01 -17.16
C LEU A 132 -1.97 -16.43 -18.56
N HIS A 133 -0.74 -16.56 -19.05
CA HIS A 133 -0.39 -16.32 -20.45
C HIS A 133 -1.13 -17.32 -21.34
#